data_AF-T0N0S5-F1
#
_entry.id   AF-T0N0S5-F1
#
_cell.length_a   1.000
_cell.length_b   1.000
_cell.length_c   1.000
_cell.angle_alpha   90.00
_cell.angle_beta   90.00
_cell.angle_gamma   90.00
#
_symmetry.space_group_name_H-M   'P 1'
#
loop_
_entity.id
_entity.type
_entity.pdbx_description
1 polymer ?
#
loop_
_entity_poly.entity_id
_entity_poly.type
_entity_poly.pdbx_seq_one_letter_code
_entity_poly.pdbx_strand_id
1 'polypeptide(L)'
;MKECYEQGVPSIEDAKLLLKEAEILFPGPWVQHSIFTAEAAKLIAENCEELDSEVAYILGMLHDFGRRDSPKYGRKTMVHLLGGYNYSKKTRL
;
A
#
# COMPACT_ATOMS: atom_id res chain seq x y z
N MET A 1 13.61 4.99 14.17
CA MET A 1 12.88 6.25 13.84
C MET A 1 13.45 7.06 12.67
N LYS A 2 14.74 6.97 12.29
CA LYS A 2 15.26 7.60 11.06
C LYS A 2 15.42 6.65 9.86
N GLU A 3 15.43 5.34 10.11
CA GLU A 3 15.74 4.31 9.10
C GLU A 3 14.62 4.13 8.07
N CYS A 4 13.36 4.36 8.42
CA CYS A 4 12.23 4.05 7.54
C CYS A 4 12.07 5.02 6.35
N TYR A 5 12.40 6.31 6.54
CA TYR A 5 12.42 7.29 5.44
C TYR A 5 13.66 7.13 4.55
N GLU A 6 14.72 6.48 5.04
CA GLU A 6 15.87 6.06 4.21
C GLU A 6 15.56 4.77 3.41
N GLN A 7 14.45 4.07 3.70
CA GLN A 7 14.06 2.78 3.11
C GLN A 7 13.14 2.85 1.89
N GLY A 8 12.88 4.04 1.32
CA GLY A 8 12.08 4.16 0.09
C GLY A 8 10.56 4.19 0.30
N VAL A 9 10.09 4.30 1.55
CA VAL A 9 8.66 4.45 1.85
C VAL A 9 8.18 5.83 1.35
N PRO A 10 7.08 5.90 0.57
CA PRO A 10 6.56 7.17 0.06
C PRO A 10 5.97 8.02 1.20
N SER A 11 5.73 9.31 0.96
CA SER A 11 4.97 10.12 1.92
C SER A 11 3.50 9.66 1.97
N ILE A 12 2.77 10.01 3.03
CA ILE A 12 1.31 9.75 3.11
C ILE A 12 0.58 10.34 1.89
N GLU A 13 0.96 11.54 1.45
CA GLU A 13 0.30 12.21 0.32
C GLU A 13 0.61 11.50 -1.02
N ASP A 14 1.85 11.06 -1.21
CA ASP A 14 2.22 10.25 -2.38
C ASP A 14 1.49 8.90 -2.36
N ALA A 15 1.36 8.26 -1.20
CA ALA A 15 0.63 7.00 -1.04
C ALA A 15 -0.86 7.16 -1.40
N LYS A 16 -1.50 8.25 -0.96
CA LYS A 16 -2.88 8.57 -1.34
C LYS A 16 -3.02 8.80 -2.85
N LEU A 17 -2.05 9.50 -3.46
CA LEU A 17 -2.05 9.72 -4.90
C LEU A 17 -1.92 8.40 -5.67
N LEU A 18 -0.98 7.53 -5.26
CA LEU A 18 -0.80 6.21 -5.83
C LEU A 18 -2.07 5.36 -5.70
N LEU A 19 -2.70 5.33 -4.52
CA LEU A 19 -3.95 4.59 -4.32
C LEU A 19 -5.07 5.08 -5.26
N LYS A 20 -5.19 6.41 -5.43
CA LYS A 20 -6.16 7.02 -6.34
C LYS A 20 -5.88 6.68 -7.80
N GLU A 21 -4.62 6.69 -8.22
CA GLU A 21 -4.23 6.26 -9.58
C GLU A 21 -4.57 4.79 -9.82
N ALA A 22 -4.31 3.92 -8.83
CA ALA A 22 -4.64 2.50 -8.90
C ALA A 22 -6.16 2.26 -8.94
N GLU A 23 -6.95 3.05 -8.20
CA GLU A 23 -8.41 3.02 -8.24
C GLU A 23 -8.96 3.35 -9.63
N ILE A 24 -8.41 4.37 -10.29
CA ILE A 24 -8.83 4.75 -11.65
C ILE A 24 -8.62 3.58 -12.64
N LEU A 25 -7.51 2.85 -12.49
CA LEU A 25 -7.18 1.71 -13.34
C LEU A 25 -8.02 0.47 -13.02
N PHE A 26 -8.29 0.24 -11.73
CA PHE A 26 -9.05 -0.90 -11.22
C PHE A 26 -10.01 -0.45 -10.11
N PRO A 27 -11.22 0.04 -10.44
CA PRO A 27 -12.15 0.54 -9.42
C PRO A 27 -12.78 -0.61 -8.63
N GLY A 28 -13.07 -0.38 -7.35
CA GLY A 28 -13.80 -1.34 -6.54
C GLY A 28 -13.62 -1.17 -5.03
N PRO A 29 -14.28 -2.02 -4.22
CA PRO A 29 -14.30 -1.89 -2.76
C PRO A 29 -12.94 -2.11 -2.08
N TRP A 30 -11.95 -2.59 -2.83
CA TRP A 30 -10.60 -2.84 -2.31
C TRP A 30 -9.90 -1.55 -1.86
N VAL A 31 -10.23 -0.40 -2.43
CA VAL A 31 -9.67 0.91 -2.03
C VAL A 31 -10.05 1.23 -0.60
N GLN A 32 -11.33 1.09 -0.26
CA GLN A 32 -11.83 1.30 1.09
C GLN A 32 -11.26 0.26 2.07
N HIS A 33 -11.14 -0.99 1.64
CA HIS A 33 -10.44 -2.04 2.39
C HIS A 33 -9.00 -1.66 2.70
N SER A 34 -8.25 -1.13 1.74
CA SER A 34 -6.88 -0.66 1.94
C SER A 34 -6.80 0.48 2.97
N ILE A 35 -7.74 1.42 2.94
CA ILE A 35 -7.80 2.52 3.92
C ILE A 35 -8.07 1.97 5.32
N PHE A 36 -9.05 1.08 5.49
CA PHE A 36 -9.31 0.47 6.80
C PHE A 36 -8.16 -0.39 7.30
N THR A 37 -7.47 -1.09 6.41
CA THR A 37 -6.26 -1.86 6.73
C THR A 37 -5.15 -0.94 7.21
N ALA A 38 -4.95 0.22 6.56
CA ALA A 38 -3.99 1.24 6.97
C ALA A 38 -4.28 1.77 8.38
N GLU A 39 -5.52 2.17 8.66
CA GLU A 39 -5.94 2.65 9.98
C GLU A 39 -5.71 1.58 11.07
N ALA A 40 -6.09 0.33 10.79
CA ALA A 40 -5.85 -0.77 11.73
C ALA A 40 -4.36 -1.00 11.99
N ALA A 41 -3.54 -1.00 10.92
CA ALA A 41 -2.08 -1.18 11.04
C ALA A 41 -1.44 -0.05 11.85
N LYS A 42 -1.87 1.20 11.63
CA LYS A 42 -1.42 2.36 12.39
C LYS A 42 -1.74 2.21 13.87
N LEU A 43 -2.98 1.89 14.22
CA LEU A 43 -3.42 1.72 15.62
C LEU A 43 -2.64 0.61 16.33
N ILE A 44 -2.34 -0.50 15.63
CA ILE A 44 -1.51 -1.56 16.20
C ILE A 44 -0.08 -1.04 16.44
N ALA A 45 0.52 -0.39 15.44
CA ALA A 45 1.89 0.11 15.51
C ALA A 45 2.08 1.20 16.58
N GLU A 46 1.08 2.05 16.84
CA GLU A 46 1.09 3.01 17.95
C GLU A 46 1.25 2.36 19.33
N ASN A 47 0.94 1.06 19.44
CA ASN A 47 1.09 0.27 20.67
C ASN A 47 2.33 -0.65 20.66
N CYS A 48 3.23 -0.49 19.69
CA CYS A 48 4.44 -1.30 19.55
C CYS A 48 5.67 -0.38 19.47
N GLU A 49 6.54 -0.40 20.50
CA GLU A 49 7.71 0.49 20.60
C GLU A 49 8.70 0.36 19.42
N GLU A 50 8.71 -0.78 18.74
CA GLU A 50 9.60 -1.09 17.62
C GLU A 50 9.03 -0.67 16.25
N LEU A 51 7.75 -0.30 16.17
CA LEU A 51 7.08 -0.01 14.90
C LEU A 51 6.86 1.49 14.70
N ASP A 52 7.06 1.94 13.47
CA ASP A 52 6.69 3.29 13.05
C ASP A 52 5.24 3.27 12.53
N SER A 53 4.36 4.01 13.21
CA SER A 53 2.92 3.99 12.91
C SER A 53 2.57 4.69 11.60
N GLU A 54 3.35 5.67 11.16
CA GLU A 54 3.18 6.31 9.85
C GLU A 54 3.59 5.36 8.72
N VAL A 55 4.70 4.67 8.89
CA VAL A 55 5.15 3.66 7.92
C VAL A 55 4.14 2.50 7.84
N ALA A 56 3.65 2.02 8.98
CA ALA A 56 2.62 0.97 9.02
C ALA A 56 1.33 1.40 8.31
N TYR A 57 0.92 2.66 8.47
CA TYR A 57 -0.22 3.24 7.76
C TYR A 57 0.00 3.20 6.24
N ILE A 58 1.15 3.68 5.77
CA ILE A 58 1.47 3.78 4.34
C ILE A 58 1.54 2.39 3.69
N LEU A 59 2.21 1.44 4.34
CA LEU A 59 2.30 0.06 3.85
C LEU A 59 0.94 -0.64 3.87
N GLY A 60 0.12 -0.42 4.90
CA GLY A 60 -1.25 -0.93 4.96
C GLY A 60 -2.13 -0.37 3.84
N MET A 61 -1.96 0.91 3.49
CA MET A 61 -2.68 1.55 2.39
C MET A 61 -2.30 0.96 1.02
N LEU A 62 -1.02 0.65 0.83
CA LEU A 62 -0.49 0.20 -0.46
C LEU A 62 -0.37 -1.33 -0.59
N HIS A 63 -0.76 -2.12 0.42
CA HIS A 63 -0.58 -3.58 0.40
C HIS A 63 -1.22 -4.27 -0.82
N ASP A 64 -2.36 -3.73 -1.28
CA ASP A 64 -3.13 -4.25 -2.40
C ASP A 64 -2.91 -3.44 -3.71
N PHE A 65 -1.92 -2.53 -3.74
CA PHE A 65 -1.68 -1.61 -4.86
C PHE A 65 -1.52 -2.31 -6.22
N GLY A 66 -0.96 -3.52 -6.24
CA GLY A 66 -0.81 -4.30 -7.49
C GLY A 66 -2.12 -4.75 -8.14
N ARG A 67 -3.28 -4.51 -7.52
CA ARG A 67 -4.59 -4.67 -8.17
C ARG A 67 -4.73 -3.82 -9.43
N ARG A 68 -4.01 -2.71 -9.54
CA ARG A 68 -3.92 -1.87 -10.75
C ARG A 68 -3.51 -2.65 -12.00
N ASP A 69 -2.74 -3.72 -11.85
CA ASP A 69 -2.23 -4.56 -12.94
C ASP A 69 -3.08 -5.83 -13.16
N SER A 70 -4.20 -5.96 -12.44
CA SER A 70 -5.06 -7.14 -12.52
C SER A 70 -6.02 -7.08 -13.72
N PRO A 71 -6.27 -8.21 -14.42
CA PRO A 71 -7.30 -8.28 -15.43
C PRO A 71 -8.69 -8.03 -14.80
N LYS A 72 -9.51 -7.17 -15.44
CA LYS A 72 -10.86 -6.78 -14.95
C LYS A 72 -11.80 -7.95 -14.61
N TYR A 73 -11.58 -9.12 -15.18
CA TYR A 73 -12.40 -10.33 -14.98
C TYR A 73 -11.64 -11.50 -14.32
N GLY A 74 -10.42 -11.26 -13.82
CA GLY A 74 -9.58 -12.29 -13.22
C GLY A 74 -9.39 -12.10 -11.72
N ARG A 75 -10.06 -12.92 -10.89
CA ARG A 75 -9.66 -13.06 -9.48
C ARG A 75 -8.39 -13.90 -9.41
N LYS A 76 -7.23 -13.26 -9.43
CA LYS A 76 -5.95 -13.93 -9.16
C LYS A 76 -5.24 -13.20 -8.03
N THR A 77 -5.39 -13.70 -6.81
CA THR A 77 -4.70 -13.21 -5.61
C THR A 77 -3.19 -13.03 -5.83
N MET A 78 -2.56 -13.92 -6.61
CA MET A 78 -1.12 -13.81 -6.92
C MET A 78 -0.75 -12.61 -7.80
N VAL A 79 -1.67 -12.08 -8.62
CA VAL A 79 -1.36 -10.99 -9.56
C VAL A 79 -1.16 -9.68 -8.82
N HIS A 80 -1.97 -9.36 -7.80
CA HIS A 80 -1.77 -8.12 -7.05
C HIS A 80 -0.50 -8.15 -6.18
N LEU A 81 -0.12 -9.32 -5.64
CA LEU A 81 1.14 -9.47 -4.91
C LEU A 81 2.35 -9.23 -5.81
N LEU A 82 2.41 -9.90 -6.97
CA LEU A 82 3.51 -9.74 -7.92
C LEU A 82 3.53 -8.35 -8.56
N GLY A 83 2.36 -7.77 -8.84
CA GLY A 83 2.23 -6.41 -9.37
C GLY A 83 2.81 -5.37 -8.42
N GLY A 84 2.44 -5.44 -7.13
CA GLY A 84 2.96 -4.53 -6.10
C GLY A 84 4.47 -4.63 -5.95
N TYR A 85 5.00 -5.85 -5.84
CA TYR A 85 6.44 -6.10 -5.74
C TYR A 85 7.22 -5.57 -6.97
N ASN A 86 6.74 -5.86 -8.17
CA ASN A 86 7.40 -5.41 -9.40
C ASN A 86 7.40 -3.89 -9.54
N TYR A 87 6.33 -3.23 -9.08
CA TYR A 87 6.27 -1.77 -9.05
C TYR A 87 7.30 -1.20 -8.10
N SER A 88 7.31 -1.63 -6.83
CA SER A 88 8.27 -1.17 -5.81
C SER A 88 9.71 -1.35 -6.29
N LYS A 89 10.05 -2.52 -6.84
CA LYS A 89 11.37 -2.79 -7.40
C LYS A 89 11.76 -1.84 -8.54
N LYS A 90 10.82 -1.45 -9.40
CA LYS A 90 11.08 -0.54 -10.52
C LYS A 90 11.28 0.90 -10.06
N THR A 91 10.54 1.33 -9.04
CA THR A 91 10.58 2.71 -8.53
C THR A 91 11.53 2.93 -7.37
N ARG A 92 12.21 1.87 -6.88
CA ARG A 92 13.03 1.90 -5.65
C ARG A 92 12.24 2.36 -4.42
N LEU A 93 10.97 1.97 -4.39
CA LEU A 93 10.13 2.03 -3.18
C LEU A 93 10.32 0.75 -2.36
#